data_AF-A0A1Q3HPS6-F1
#
_entry.id   AF-A0A1Q3HPS6-F1
#
_cell.length_a   1.000
_cell.length_b   1.000
_cell.length_c   1.000
_cell.angle_alpha   90.00
_cell.angle_beta   90.00
_cell.angle_gamma   90.00
#
_symmetry.space_group_name_H-M   'P 1'
#
loop_
_entity.id
_entity.type
_entity.pdbx_description
1 polymer ?
#
loop_
_entity_poly.entity_id
_entity_poly.type
_entity_poly.pdbx_seq_one_letter_code
_entity_poly.pdbx_strand_id
1 'polypeptide(L)'
;MKHLHLELETPYQVTPLPLSNGQAVHRITISADEGSARVTLDPNICQLDHFGDTTACTRIATRFFDAKLSLLEVRDGKRLFAIEPQDTEQPSLQLVLHPERHCPAASARLLVLDMAGAIKAVVALEQLPHT
;
A
#
# COMPACT_ATOMS: atom_id res chain seq x y z
N MET A 1 -4.66 -21.13 -13.11
CA MET A 1 -4.15 -19.75 -13.01
C MET A 1 -3.58 -19.61 -11.61
N LYS A 2 -2.40 -19.02 -11.41
CA LYS A 2 -1.85 -18.81 -10.04
C LYS A 2 -2.83 -17.90 -9.29
N HIS A 3 -3.30 -18.34 -8.13
CA HIS A 3 -4.08 -17.49 -7.24
C HIS A 3 -3.26 -16.26 -6.86
N LEU A 4 -3.87 -15.08 -6.92
CA LEU A 4 -3.25 -13.84 -6.49
C LEU A 4 -3.23 -13.86 -4.96
N HIS A 5 -2.04 -13.93 -4.37
CA HIS A 5 -1.83 -13.76 -2.94
C HIS A 5 -0.61 -12.85 -2.77
N LEU A 6 -0.80 -11.70 -2.13
CA LEU A 6 0.19 -10.64 -2.02
C LEU A 6 0.23 -10.11 -0.59
N GLU A 7 1.44 -9.99 -0.06
CA GLU A 7 1.72 -9.26 1.17
C GLU A 7 2.71 -8.16 0.83
N LEU A 8 2.26 -6.91 0.90
CA LEU A 8 2.99 -5.74 0.43
C LEU A 8 3.06 -4.68 1.54
N GLU A 9 4.19 -3.99 1.65
CA GLU A 9 4.34 -2.90 2.62
C GLU A 9 5.10 -1.72 1.99
N THR A 10 4.72 -0.50 2.33
CA THR A 10 5.54 0.67 2.01
C THR A 10 6.71 0.76 2.99
N PRO A 11 7.94 1.09 2.54
CA PRO A 11 9.01 1.49 3.44
C PRO A 11 8.56 2.60 4.40
N TYR A 12 9.21 2.73 5.55
CA TYR A 12 8.89 3.81 6.49
C TYR A 12 9.05 5.19 5.83
N GLN A 13 7.98 5.98 5.84
CA GLN A 13 7.95 7.31 5.24
C GLN A 13 8.29 8.34 6.31
N VAL A 14 9.48 8.95 6.27
CA VAL A 14 9.85 10.00 7.26
C VAL A 14 8.89 11.18 7.21
N THR A 15 8.52 11.61 6.00
CA THR A 15 7.40 12.52 5.79
C THR A 15 6.13 11.67 5.64
N PRO A 16 5.13 11.81 6.53
CA PRO A 16 3.95 10.94 6.46
C PRO A 16 3.16 11.21 5.18
N LEU A 17 2.57 10.16 4.62
CA LEU A 17 1.72 10.21 3.44
C LEU A 17 0.35 10.77 3.80
N PRO A 18 -0.04 11.93 3.25
CA PRO A 18 -1.34 12.53 3.52
C PRO A 18 -2.42 11.87 2.64
N LEU A 19 -3.37 11.19 3.26
CA LEU A 19 -4.45 10.47 2.61
C LEU A 19 -5.67 11.36 2.31
N SER A 20 -6.58 10.91 1.45
CA SER A 20 -7.77 11.67 1.06
C SER A 20 -8.76 11.89 2.21
N ASN A 21 -8.74 11.04 3.24
CA ASN A 21 -9.59 11.14 4.41
C ASN A 21 -8.99 12.01 5.54
N GLY A 22 -7.95 12.79 5.25
CA GLY A 22 -7.30 13.70 6.21
C GLY A 22 -6.31 13.03 7.17
N GLN A 23 -6.16 11.71 7.13
CA GLN A 23 -5.13 11.01 7.89
C GLN A 23 -3.74 11.21 7.28
N ALA A 24 -2.71 11.09 8.10
CA ALA A 24 -1.31 11.05 7.67
C ALA A 24 -0.66 9.81 8.26
N VAL A 25 -0.01 9.00 7.41
CA VAL A 25 0.51 7.67 7.80
C VAL A 25 1.97 7.50 7.39
N HIS A 26 2.74 6.78 8.20
CA HIS A 26 4.15 6.52 7.94
C HIS A 26 4.39 5.18 7.25
N ARG A 27 3.49 4.20 7.40
CA ARG A 27 3.48 2.95 6.64
C ARG A 27 2.08 2.53 6.25
N ILE A 28 1.99 1.83 5.11
CA ILE A 28 0.79 1.16 4.64
C ILE A 28 1.15 -0.28 4.32
N THR A 29 0.42 -1.22 4.89
CA THR A 29 0.52 -2.66 4.59
C THR A 29 -0.73 -3.09 3.84
N ILE A 30 -0.57 -3.92 2.80
CA ILE A 30 -1.64 -4.44 1.96
C ILE A 30 -1.49 -5.96 1.90
N SER A 31 -2.43 -6.66 2.52
CA SER A 31 -2.66 -8.09 2.32
C SER A 31 -3.75 -8.23 1.27
N ALA A 32 -3.49 -8.91 0.17
CA ALA A 32 -4.42 -8.99 -0.95
C ALA A 32 -4.53 -10.40 -1.51
N ASP A 33 -5.77 -10.82 -1.68
CA ASP A 33 -6.17 -12.05 -2.32
C ASP A 33 -6.99 -11.76 -3.59
N GLU A 34 -7.42 -12.80 -4.29
CA GLU A 34 -8.29 -12.67 -5.44
C GLU A 34 -9.64 -12.03 -5.06
N GLY A 35 -9.82 -10.76 -5.44
CA GLY A 35 -11.06 -10.01 -5.24
C GLY A 35 -11.15 -9.26 -3.90
N SER A 36 -10.21 -9.44 -2.98
CA SER A 36 -10.23 -8.82 -1.65
C SER A 36 -8.87 -8.28 -1.25
N ALA A 37 -8.85 -7.22 -0.45
CA ALA A 37 -7.67 -6.68 0.17
C ALA A 37 -7.97 -6.18 1.58
N ARG A 38 -6.99 -6.29 2.48
CA ARG A 38 -6.97 -5.64 3.78
C ARG A 38 -5.84 -4.64 3.80
N VAL A 39 -6.17 -3.38 4.07
CA VAL A 39 -5.21 -2.29 4.16
C VAL A 39 -5.02 -1.91 5.61
N THR A 40 -3.77 -1.89 6.07
CA THR A 40 -3.39 -1.40 7.40
C THR A 40 -2.66 -0.08 7.25
N LEU A 41 -3.04 0.88 8.10
CA LEU A 41 -2.55 2.25 8.14
C LEU A 41 -1.81 2.45 9.46
N ASP A 42 -0.50 2.67 9.38
CA ASP A 42 0.35 2.89 10.54
C ASP A 42 0.72 4.38 10.68
N PRO A 43 0.16 5.09 11.68
CA PRO A 43 0.49 6.48 11.96
C PRO A 43 1.72 6.64 12.86
N ASN A 44 2.41 5.56 13.24
CA ASN A 44 3.48 5.65 14.23
C ASN A 44 4.72 6.34 13.70
N ILE A 45 5.23 7.26 14.51
CA ILE A 45 6.48 7.97 14.25
C ILE A 45 7.61 7.15 14.87
N CYS A 46 8.59 6.79 14.05
CA CYS A 46 9.77 6.05 14.45
C CYS A 46 11.04 6.91 14.43
N GLN A 47 11.91 6.67 15.40
CA GLN A 47 13.31 7.07 15.32
C GLN A 47 14.04 6.18 14.33
N LEU A 48 14.99 6.78 13.60
CA LEU A 48 15.85 6.08 12.65
C LEU A 48 17.29 6.05 13.18
N ASP A 49 17.98 4.95 12.93
CA ASP A 49 19.42 4.87 13.13
C ASP A 49 20.21 5.44 11.94
N HIS A 50 21.54 5.27 11.95
CA HIS A 50 22.42 5.77 10.89
C HIS A 50 22.27 5.04 9.55
N PHE A 51 21.64 3.87 9.53
CA PHE A 51 21.33 3.12 8.31
C PHE A 51 19.92 3.42 7.78
N GLY A 52 19.11 4.14 8.56
CA GLY A 52 17.73 4.47 8.21
C GLY A 52 16.72 3.43 8.70
N ASP A 53 17.13 2.49 9.54
CA ASP A 53 16.25 1.47 10.10
C ASP A 53 15.46 2.01 11.28
N THR A 54 14.19 1.61 11.39
CA THR A 54 13.31 2.03 12.48
C THR A 54 13.69 1.34 13.79
N THR A 55 13.88 2.13 14.86
CA THR A 55 14.27 1.62 16.18
C THR A 55 13.13 1.73 17.19
N ALA A 56 12.90 2.91 17.76
CA ALA A 56 11.81 3.18 18.70
C ALA A 56 10.68 3.94 18.02
N CYS A 57 9.47 3.40 18.08
CA CYS A 57 8.28 4.04 17.52
C CYS A 57 7.29 4.47 18.61
N THR A 58 6.47 5.47 18.31
CA THR A 58 5.28 5.76 19.10
C THR A 58 4.34 4.54 19.18
N ARG A 59 3.32 4.59 20.04
CA ARG A 59 2.33 3.51 20.21
C ARG A 59 0.90 4.00 19.94
N ILE A 60 0.74 4.71 18.83
CA ILE A 60 -0.55 5.10 18.30
C ILE A 60 -1.20 3.86 17.66
N ALA A 61 -2.50 3.68 17.89
CA ALA A 61 -3.22 2.55 17.33
C ALA A 61 -3.18 2.58 15.79
N THR A 62 -2.78 1.46 15.19
CA THR A 62 -2.92 1.25 13.76
C THR A 62 -4.38 1.07 13.41
N ARG A 63 -4.77 1.52 12.22
CA ARG A 63 -6.12 1.34 11.69
C ARG A 63 -6.07 0.35 10.54
N PHE A 64 -7.16 -0.33 10.27
CA PHE A 64 -7.28 -1.16 9.08
C PHE A 64 -8.68 -1.04 8.50
N PHE A 65 -8.81 -1.38 7.23
CA PHE A 65 -10.08 -1.55 6.56
C PHE A 65 -9.99 -2.66 5.53
N ASP A 66 -11.10 -3.35 5.34
CA ASP A 66 -11.26 -4.33 4.28
C ASP A 66 -11.80 -3.63 3.02
N ALA A 67 -11.35 -4.11 1.87
CA ALA A 67 -11.64 -3.53 0.57
C ALA A 67 -11.81 -4.63 -0.47
N LYS A 68 -12.57 -4.32 -1.52
CA LYS A 68 -12.62 -5.12 -2.73
C LYS A 68 -11.42 -4.76 -3.60
N LEU A 69 -10.76 -5.77 -4.17
CA LEU A 69 -9.68 -5.58 -5.13
C LEU A 69 -10.20 -5.88 -6.54
N SER A 70 -10.24 -4.85 -7.40
CA SER A 70 -10.79 -4.96 -8.75
C SER A 70 -9.73 -4.61 -9.80
N LEU A 71 -9.49 -5.50 -10.77
CA LEU A 71 -8.59 -5.20 -11.89
C LEU A 71 -9.22 -4.14 -12.81
N LEU A 72 -8.53 -3.02 -12.99
CA LEU A 72 -8.97 -1.92 -13.86
C LEU A 72 -8.39 -2.01 -15.27
N GLU A 73 -7.06 -2.19 -15.37
CA GLU A 73 -6.34 -2.13 -16.63
C GLU A 73 -5.13 -3.08 -16.62
N VAL A 74 -4.82 -3.64 -17.78
CA VAL A 74 -3.54 -4.32 -18.04
C VAL A 74 -2.84 -3.60 -19.19
N ARG A 75 -1.62 -3.11 -18.95
CA ARG A 75 -0.83 -2.39 -19.96
C ARG A 75 0.66 -2.71 -19.83
N ASP A 76 1.29 -3.10 -20.93
CA ASP A 76 2.71 -3.46 -20.98
C ASP A 76 3.14 -4.47 -19.89
N GLY A 77 2.26 -5.45 -19.61
CA GLY A 77 2.45 -6.45 -18.55
C GLY A 77 2.26 -5.93 -17.12
N LYS A 78 1.96 -4.64 -16.93
CA LYS A 78 1.54 -4.08 -15.64
C LYS A 78 0.06 -4.33 -15.44
N ARG A 79 -0.35 -4.54 -14.19
CA ARG A 79 -1.74 -4.68 -13.78
C ARG A 79 -2.09 -3.57 -12.81
N LEU A 80 -3.11 -2.78 -13.11
CA LEU A 80 -3.64 -1.74 -12.25
C LEU A 80 -4.91 -2.25 -11.58
N PHE A 81 -4.95 -2.18 -10.26
CA PHE A 81 -6.09 -2.56 -9.44
C PHE A 81 -6.64 -1.35 -8.68
N ALA A 82 -7.96 -1.26 -8.59
CA ALA A 82 -8.64 -0.44 -7.60
C ALA A 82 -8.67 -1.16 -6.25
N ILE A 83 -8.39 -0.43 -5.18
CA ILE A 83 -8.68 -0.85 -3.81
C ILE A 83 -9.93 -0.08 -3.39
N GLU A 84 -11.08 -0.75 -3.44
CA GLU A 84 -12.39 -0.15 -3.22
C GLU A 84 -12.83 -0.45 -1.77
N PRO A 85 -12.67 0.50 -0.84
CA PRO A 85 -13.11 0.29 0.53
C PRO A 85 -14.63 0.13 0.61
N GLN A 86 -15.10 -0.61 1.61
CA GLN A 86 -16.55 -0.74 1.86
C GLN A 86 -17.19 0.57 2.35
N ASP A 87 -16.39 1.44 2.96
CA ASP A 87 -16.80 2.72 3.53
C ASP A 87 -16.12 3.87 2.79
N THR A 88 -16.91 4.88 2.40
CA THR A 88 -16.46 6.08 1.68
C THR A 88 -15.57 7.01 2.51
N GLU A 89 -15.51 6.85 3.83
CA GLU A 89 -14.58 7.59 4.70
C GLU A 89 -13.13 7.07 4.61
N GLN A 90 -12.90 5.95 3.92
CA GLN A 90 -11.59 5.35 3.75
C GLN A 90 -10.81 5.98 2.59
N PRO A 91 -9.47 5.94 2.64
CA PRO A 91 -8.67 6.59 1.62
C PRO A 91 -8.79 5.89 0.26
N SER A 92 -8.75 6.68 -0.80
CA SER A 92 -8.81 6.18 -2.17
C SER A 92 -7.41 5.75 -2.64
N LEU A 93 -7.25 4.45 -2.90
CA LEU A 93 -5.96 3.84 -3.24
C LEU A 93 -6.07 3.00 -4.52
N GLN A 94 -4.97 2.95 -5.28
CA GLN A 94 -4.82 2.00 -6.38
C GLN A 94 -3.48 1.27 -6.28
N LEU A 95 -3.48 0.00 -6.66
CA LEU A 95 -2.29 -0.86 -6.64
C LEU A 95 -1.83 -1.15 -8.07
N VAL A 96 -0.57 -0.86 -8.35
CA VAL A 96 0.08 -1.22 -9.61
C VAL A 96 1.05 -2.37 -9.35
N LEU A 97 0.81 -3.50 -10.00
CA LEU A 97 1.76 -4.61 -10.04
C LEU A 97 2.53 -4.54 -11.36
N HIS A 98 3.85 -4.49 -11.28
CA HIS A 98 4.70 -4.61 -12.46
C HIS A 98 4.86 -6.08 -12.85
N PRO A 99 5.20 -6.37 -14.12
CA PRO A 99 5.53 -7.73 -14.51
C PRO A 99 6.72 -8.24 -13.69
N GLU A 100 6.67 -9.51 -13.29
CA GLU A 100 7.81 -10.21 -12.69
C GLU A 100 9.01 -10.09 -13.63
N ARG A 101 10.00 -9.30 -13.25
CA ARG A 101 11.31 -9.33 -13.91
C ARG A 101 12.09 -10.50 -13.33
N HIS A 102 13.22 -10.89 -13.94
CA HIS A 102 14.14 -11.92 -13.42
C HIS A 102 14.80 -11.55 -12.06
N CYS A 103 14.20 -10.64 -11.28
CA CYS A 103 14.59 -10.23 -9.95
C CYS A 103 13.46 -10.66 -8.99
N PRO A 104 13.77 -11.33 -7.86
CA PRO A 104 12.77 -12.07 -7.08
C PRO A 104 11.74 -11.19 -6.35
N ALA A 105 11.93 -9.87 -6.26
CA ALA A 105 10.94 -8.97 -5.68
C ALA A 105 10.00 -8.46 -6.78
N ALA A 106 8.72 -8.87 -6.75
CA ALA A 106 7.70 -8.25 -7.58
C ALA A 106 7.62 -6.75 -7.22
N SER A 107 8.04 -5.86 -8.13
CA SER A 107 7.94 -4.42 -7.87
C SER A 107 6.47 -3.99 -7.94
N ALA A 108 5.94 -3.51 -6.83
CA ALA A 108 4.58 -2.96 -6.74
C ALA A 108 4.63 -1.47 -6.39
N ARG A 109 3.59 -0.73 -6.75
CA ARG A 109 3.42 0.68 -6.40
C ARG A 109 2.03 0.93 -5.88
N LEU A 110 1.93 1.73 -4.82
CA LEU A 110 0.70 2.29 -4.32
C LEU A 110 0.51 3.69 -4.90
N LEU A 111 -0.63 3.93 -5.55
CA LEU A 111 -1.07 5.26 -5.95
C LEU A 111 -2.04 5.76 -4.87
N VAL A 112 -1.67 6.86 -4.22
CA VAL A 112 -2.55 7.56 -3.27
C VAL A 112 -3.31 8.61 -4.06
N LEU A 113 -4.63 8.52 -4.06
CA LEU A 113 -5.48 9.44 -4.79
C LEU A 113 -6.03 10.54 -3.86
N ASP A 114 -6.36 11.69 -4.42
CA ASP A 114 -7.17 12.70 -3.75
C ASP A 114 -8.68 12.41 -3.91
N MET A 115 -9.53 13.28 -3.36
CA MET A 115 -10.99 13.12 -3.43
C MET A 115 -11.56 13.25 -4.86
N ALA A 116 -10.82 13.86 -5.79
CA ALA A 116 -11.20 13.96 -7.20
C ALA A 116 -10.70 12.75 -8.02
N GLY A 117 -9.97 11.81 -7.39
CA GLY A 117 -9.36 10.66 -8.04
C GLY A 117 -8.03 10.97 -8.74
N ALA A 118 -7.45 12.15 -8.55
CA ALA A 118 -6.14 12.48 -9.09
C ALA A 118 -5.02 11.87 -8.24
N ILE A 119 -3.93 11.46 -8.88
CA ILE A 119 -2.77 10.89 -8.19
C ILE A 119 -2.06 11.99 -7.39
N LYS A 120 -2.06 11.85 -6.07
CA LYS A 120 -1.38 12.75 -5.14
C LYS A 120 0.02 12.26 -4.76
N ALA A 121 0.19 10.95 -4.65
CA ALA A 121 1.49 10.34 -4.37
C ALA A 121 1.64 8.97 -5.04
N VAL A 122 2.88 8.58 -5.32
CA VAL A 122 3.26 7.25 -5.80
C VAL A 122 4.32 6.69 -4.87
N VAL A 123 4.04 5.56 -4.25
CA VAL A 123 4.89 4.96 -3.22
C VAL A 123 5.29 3.56 -3.66
N ALA A 124 6.58 3.22 -3.55
CA ALA A 124 7.03 1.86 -3.80
C ALA A 124 6.52 0.93 -2.69
N LEU A 125 6.17 -0.29 -3.08
CA LEU A 125 5.80 -1.37 -2.16
C LEU A 125 6.86 -2.46 -2.25
N GLU A 126 7.20 -3.02 -1.09
CA GLU A 126 8.08 -4.16 -0.93
C GLU A 126 7.24 -5.39 -0.62
N GLN A 127 7.63 -6.54 -1.16
CA GLN A 127 6.95 -7.79 -0.86
C GLN A 127 7.46 -8.33 0.47
N LEU A 128 6.54 -8.55 1.41
CA LEU A 128 6.87 -9.17 2.69
C LEU A 128 7.21 -10.65 2.45
N PRO A 129 8.25 -11.19 3.12
CA PRO A 129 8.59 -12.59 3.00
C PRO A 129 7.42 -13.46 3.49
N HIS A 130 7.04 -14.47 2.71
CA HIS A 130 6.11 -15.50 3.16
C HIS A 130 6.78 -16.28 4.30
N THR A 131 6.32 -16.09 5.54
CA THR A 131 6.71 -16.88 6.71
C THR A 131 5.98 -18.21 6.75
#